data_AF-A0A7J6SN44-F1
#
_entry.id   AF-A0A7J6SN44-F1
#
_cell.length_a   1.000
_cell.length_b   1.000
_cell.length_c   1.000
_cell.angle_alpha   90.00
_cell.angle_beta   90.00
_cell.angle_gamma   90.00
#
_symmetry.space_group_name_H-M   'P 1'
#
loop_
_entity.id
_entity.type
_entity.pdbx_description
1 polymer ?
#
loop_
_entity_poly.entity_id
_entity_poly.type
_entity_poly.pdbx_seq_one_letter_code
_entity_poly.pdbx_strand_id
1 'polypeptide(L)'
;MNSQSSRSHAIFTIGMVVRTHSDPPGSDDGAPAGECSYRVAKFHFVDLAGSERIKRTMATGNRMREGIHINSGLLALGNVICALSSAMEGGTSTTTAGVAFNATDSTGGSAASGQSHIPYRDSKLTRILQDSLGGNSRTVMIACVSPAAADFA
;
A
#
# COMPACT_ATOMS: atom_id res chain seq x y z
N MET A 1 1.70 24.71 10.90
CA MET A 1 1.44 23.26 10.82
C MET A 1 -0.07 23.07 10.83
N ASN A 2 -0.61 22.30 9.88
CA ASN A 2 -2.03 22.38 9.50
C ASN A 2 -2.95 21.88 10.64
N SER A 3 -3.84 22.75 11.14
CA SER A 3 -4.87 22.38 12.13
C SER A 3 -5.92 21.42 11.56
N GLN A 4 -5.95 21.26 10.23
CA GLN A 4 -6.85 20.36 9.51
C GLN A 4 -6.20 19.04 9.05
N SER A 5 -4.95 18.72 9.43
CA SER A 5 -4.34 17.45 9.04
C SER A 5 -5.13 16.27 9.63
N SER A 6 -5.57 15.33 8.78
CA SER A 6 -6.21 14.08 9.21
C SER A 6 -5.24 13.25 10.05
N ARG A 7 -5.70 12.80 11.23
CA ARG A 7 -4.90 12.08 12.24
C ARG A 7 -5.15 10.57 12.24
N SER A 8 -5.68 10.06 11.14
CA SER A 8 -5.99 8.65 10.94
C SER A 8 -5.95 8.32 9.47
N HIS A 9 -5.55 7.09 9.16
CA HIS A 9 -5.68 6.52 7.82
C HIS A 9 -7.12 6.02 7.63
N ALA A 10 -7.74 6.33 6.50
CA ALA A 10 -9.07 5.84 6.16
C ALA A 10 -8.99 4.95 4.92
N ILE A 11 -9.70 3.82 4.96
CA ILE A 11 -9.81 2.91 3.81
C ILE A 11 -11.30 2.74 3.52
N PHE A 12 -11.71 3.24 2.36
CA PHE A 12 -13.05 3.02 1.84
C PHE A 12 -12.98 1.98 0.72
N THR A 13 -13.73 0.88 0.87
CA THR A 13 -13.70 -0.23 -0.08
C THR A 13 -15.04 -0.38 -0.77
N ILE A 14 -15.03 -0.39 -2.11
CA ILE A 14 -16.18 -0.75 -2.93
C ILE A 14 -15.96 -2.14 -3.50
N GLY A 15 -16.85 -3.08 -3.17
CA GLY A 15 -16.95 -4.36 -3.85
C GLY A 15 -17.95 -4.27 -4.98
N MET A 16 -17.56 -4.65 -6.19
CA MET A 16 -18.41 -4.68 -7.36
C MET A 16 -18.52 -6.11 -7.90
N VAL A 17 -19.73 -6.58 -8.14
CA VAL A 17 -20.00 -7.85 -8.82
C VAL A 17 -20.81 -7.52 -10.07
N VAL A 18 -20.21 -7.72 -11.24
CA VAL A 18 -20.83 -7.51 -12.55
C VAL A 18 -21.23 -8.86 -13.10
N ARG A 19 -22.50 -9.01 -13.48
CA ARG A 19 -23.00 -10.16 -14.23
C ARG A 19 -23.12 -9.75 -15.69
N THR A 20 -22.49 -10.51 -16.58
CA THR A 20 -22.65 -10.31 -18.02
C THR A 20 -23.47 -11.46 -18.56
N HIS A 21 -24.66 -11.14 -19.06
CA HIS A 21 -25.49 -12.08 -19.80
C HIS A 21 -25.05 -12.04 -21.25
N SER A 22 -24.55 -13.15 -21.78
CA SER A 22 -24.40 -13.29 -23.23
C SER A 22 -25.72 -13.82 -23.78
N ASP A 23 -26.36 -13.06 -24.67
CA ASP A 23 -27.52 -13.58 -25.39
C ASP A 23 -27.05 -14.72 -26.29
N PRO A 24 -27.78 -15.85 -26.34
CA PRO A 24 -27.41 -16.96 -27.20
C PRO A 24 -27.39 -16.46 -28.66
N PRO A 25 -26.36 -16.82 -29.46
CA PRO A 25 -26.27 -16.40 -30.84
C PRO A 25 -27.39 -17.05 -31.65
N GLY A 26 -28.43 -16.29 -32.00
CA GLY A 26 -29.47 -16.69 -32.96
C GLY A 26 -30.37 -17.83 -32.47
N SER A 27 -31.64 -17.52 -32.26
CA SER A 27 -32.68 -18.52 -32.07
C SER A 27 -32.93 -19.29 -33.37
N ASP A 28 -32.26 -20.42 -33.54
CA ASP A 28 -32.82 -21.57 -34.24
C ASP A 28 -32.31 -22.83 -33.52
N ASP A 29 -33.25 -23.62 -32.99
CA ASP A 29 -33.08 -24.91 -32.30
C ASP A 29 -32.22 -24.97 -31.01
N GLY A 30 -32.90 -24.83 -29.87
CA GLY A 30 -32.57 -25.62 -28.66
C GLY A 30 -31.23 -25.37 -27.97
N ALA A 31 -30.50 -24.30 -28.32
CA ALA A 31 -29.21 -23.99 -27.71
C ALA A 31 -29.36 -23.72 -26.19
N PRO A 32 -28.44 -24.24 -25.35
CA PRO A 32 -28.50 -24.07 -23.91
C PRO A 32 -28.45 -22.59 -23.53
N ALA A 33 -29.13 -22.23 -22.44
CA ALA A 33 -29.19 -20.86 -21.90
C ALA A 33 -27.80 -20.21 -21.92
N GLY A 34 -27.71 -18.99 -22.48
CA GLY A 34 -26.47 -18.27 -22.73
C GLY A 34 -25.52 -18.22 -21.52
N GLU A 35 -24.21 -18.19 -21.81
CA GLU A 35 -23.17 -18.21 -20.77
C GLU A 35 -23.30 -16.94 -19.90
N CYS A 36 -23.54 -17.15 -18.60
CA CYS A 36 -23.61 -16.08 -17.61
C CYS A 36 -22.26 -15.96 -16.90
N SER A 37 -21.50 -14.92 -17.24
CA SER A 37 -20.19 -14.68 -16.62
C SER A 37 -20.26 -13.65 -15.50
N TYR A 38 -19.45 -13.85 -14.46
CA TYR A 38 -19.37 -12.95 -13.31
C TYR A 38 -17.98 -12.33 -13.25
N ARG A 39 -17.90 -11.00 -13.08
CA ARG A 39 -16.66 -10.29 -12.77
C ARG A 39 -16.77 -9.68 -11.39
N VAL A 40 -15.79 -9.93 -10.53
CA VAL A 40 -15.71 -9.33 -9.20
C VAL A 40 -14.52 -8.39 -9.18
N ALA A 41 -14.73 -7.16 -8.71
CA ALA A 41 -13.68 -6.17 -8.53
C ALA A 41 -13.78 -5.57 -7.12
N LYS A 42 -12.63 -5.20 -6.55
CA LYS A 42 -12.55 -4.43 -5.32
C LYS A 42 -11.81 -3.14 -5.63
N PHE A 43 -12.39 -2.02 -5.25
CA PHE A 43 -11.75 -0.70 -5.33
C PHE A 43 -11.44 -0.24 -3.91
N HIS A 44 -10.17 0.00 -3.62
CA HIS A 44 -9.73 0.57 -2.36
C HIS A 44 -9.37 2.05 -2.56
N PHE A 45 -10.13 2.93 -1.92
CA PHE A 45 -9.82 4.35 -1.81
C PHE A 45 -9.19 4.59 -0.45
N VAL A 46 -7.88 4.85 -0.45
CA VAL A 46 -7.08 4.99 0.77
C VAL A 46 -6.71 6.45 0.93
N ASP A 47 -7.18 7.06 2.02
CA ASP A 47 -6.72 8.37 2.49
C ASP A 47 -5.69 8.16 3.60
N LEU A 48 -4.45 8.55 3.33
CA LEU A 48 -3.35 8.41 4.26
C LEU A 48 -3.21 9.71 5.07
N ALA A 49 -3.03 9.57 6.38
CA ALA A 49 -2.68 10.68 7.24
C ALA A 49 -1.35 11.31 6.83
N GLY A 50 -1.13 12.55 7.27
CA GLY A 50 0.11 13.26 6.98
C GLY A 50 1.35 12.57 7.54
N SER A 51 2.45 12.63 6.77
CA SER A 51 3.74 12.02 7.12
C SER A 51 4.64 12.95 7.96
N GLU A 52 4.07 13.93 8.65
CA GLU A 52 4.82 14.95 9.36
C GLU A 52 5.74 14.39 10.45
N ARG A 53 6.93 14.98 10.54
CA ARG A 53 7.88 14.69 11.62
C ARG A 53 7.39 15.29 12.93
N ILE A 54 7.17 14.43 13.93
CA ILE A 54 6.70 14.80 15.27
C ILE A 54 7.64 15.80 15.95
N LYS A 55 8.95 15.76 15.66
CA LYS A 55 9.91 16.73 16.19
C LYS A 55 9.60 18.19 15.80
N ARG A 56 8.91 18.41 14.67
CA ARG A 56 8.46 19.74 14.21
C ARG A 56 7.12 20.18 14.80
N THR A 57 6.33 19.26 15.36
CA THR A 57 4.97 19.58 15.85
C THR A 57 4.96 20.24 17.22
N MET A 58 6.08 20.23 17.95
CA MET A 58 6.17 20.61 19.37
C MET A 58 5.06 19.97 20.23
N ALA A 59 4.47 18.86 19.76
CA ALA A 59 3.34 18.22 20.42
C ALA A 59 3.83 17.44 21.64
N THR A 60 3.12 17.58 22.76
CA THR A 60 3.46 16.92 24.04
C THR A 60 2.35 15.94 24.47
N GLY A 61 2.70 15.01 25.36
CA GLY A 61 1.75 14.08 25.97
C GLY A 61 1.01 13.18 24.96
N ASN A 62 -0.33 13.15 25.04
CA ASN A 62 -1.18 12.29 24.21
C ASN A 62 -1.04 12.58 22.71
N ARG A 63 -0.82 13.86 22.35
CA ARG A 63 -0.68 14.30 20.95
C ARG A 63 0.64 13.81 20.33
N MET A 64 1.69 13.64 21.14
CA MET A 64 2.93 13.01 20.71
C MET A 64 2.72 11.51 20.47
N ARG A 65 2.09 10.80 21.42
CA ARG A 65 1.82 9.35 21.29
C ARG A 65 0.94 9.03 20.09
N GLU A 66 -0.07 9.86 19.84
CA GLU A 66 -0.94 9.79 18.66
C GLU A 66 -0.13 9.93 17.36
N GLY A 67 0.72 10.96 17.27
CA GLY A 67 1.60 11.18 16.12
C GLY A 67 2.51 9.98 15.84
N ILE A 68 3.05 9.33 16.88
CA ILE A 68 3.89 8.13 16.73
C ILE A 68 3.08 6.99 16.09
N HIS A 69 1.84 6.77 16.54
CA HIS A 69 0.99 5.71 16.00
C HIS A 69 0.50 5.98 14.57
N ILE A 70 0.31 7.25 14.19
CA ILE A 70 -0.02 7.61 12.81
C ILE A 70 1.14 7.26 11.88
N ASN A 71 2.34 7.65 12.28
CA ASN A 71 3.57 7.47 11.50
C ASN A 71 4.03 6.02 11.44
N SER A 72 3.64 5.16 12.39
CA SER A 72 4.00 3.74 12.34
C SER A 72 3.36 3.02 11.15
N GLY A 73 2.12 3.36 10.79
CA GLY A 73 1.47 2.82 9.59
C GLY A 73 2.18 3.21 8.29
N LEU A 74 2.58 4.48 8.18
CA LEU A 74 3.32 4.99 7.02
C LEU A 74 4.75 4.42 6.93
N LEU A 75 5.42 4.24 8.08
CA LEU A 75 6.74 3.61 8.13
C LEU A 75 6.68 2.15 7.66
N ALA A 76 5.71 1.38 8.17
CA ALA A 76 5.51 -0.01 7.73
C ALA A 76 5.20 -0.09 6.23
N LEU A 77 4.38 0.85 5.72
CA LEU A 77 4.08 0.96 4.29
C LEU A 77 5.35 1.19 3.46
N GLY A 78 6.21 2.13 3.89
CA GLY A 78 7.50 2.38 3.25
C GLY A 78 8.39 1.14 3.22
N ASN A 79 8.52 0.42 4.34
CA ASN A 79 9.30 -0.81 4.43
C ASN A 79 8.79 -1.90 3.48
N VAL A 80 7.47 -2.08 3.38
CA VAL A 80 6.85 -3.02 2.44
C VAL A 80 7.18 -2.67 0.99
N ILE A 81 7.08 -1.39 0.60
CA ILE A 81 7.39 -0.95 -0.76
C ILE A 81 8.88 -1.19 -1.08
N CYS A 82 9.79 -0.84 -0.17
CA CYS A 82 11.22 -1.09 -0.35
C CYS A 82 11.53 -2.59 -0.50
N ALA A 83 10.93 -3.44 0.33
CA ALA A 83 11.11 -4.88 0.27
C ALA A 83 10.57 -5.47 -1.04
N LEU A 84 9.42 -4.98 -1.51
CA LEU A 84 8.83 -5.41 -2.80
C LEU A 84 9.69 -4.98 -3.99
N SER A 85 10.21 -3.75 -3.97
CA SER A 85 11.15 -3.27 -5.00
C SER A 85 12.39 -4.16 -5.06
N SER A 86 12.98 -4.47 -3.90
CA SER A 86 14.18 -5.31 -3.82
C SER A 86 13.91 -6.75 -4.25
N ALA A 87 12.70 -7.27 -4.01
CA ALA A 87 12.30 -8.62 -4.42
C ALA A 87 12.02 -8.72 -5.93
N MET A 88 11.55 -7.66 -6.58
CA MET A 88 11.36 -7.60 -8.03
C MET A 88 12.69 -7.55 -8.80
N GLU A 89 13.75 -6.99 -8.21
CA GLU A 89 15.08 -6.82 -8.83
C GLU A 89 15.95 -8.09 -8.86
N GLY A 90 15.36 -9.28 -8.65
CA GLY A 90 16.05 -10.57 -8.71
C GLY A 90 16.66 -10.90 -10.07
N GLY A 91 17.82 -10.32 -10.39
CA GLY A 91 18.62 -10.66 -11.57
C GLY A 91 19.75 -9.70 -11.96
N THR A 92 19.86 -8.48 -11.42
CA THR A 92 20.94 -7.56 -11.83
C THR A 92 21.52 -6.81 -10.64
N SER A 93 22.72 -7.21 -10.21
CA SER A 93 23.52 -6.49 -9.22
C SER A 93 23.94 -5.12 -9.79
N THR A 94 23.05 -4.14 -9.79
CA THR A 94 23.42 -2.73 -9.95
C THR A 94 23.10 -2.04 -8.64
N THR A 95 24.13 -1.55 -7.98
CA THR A 95 24.16 -0.94 -6.64
C THR A 95 23.51 0.44 -6.59
N THR A 96 22.37 0.64 -7.24
CA THR A 96 21.61 1.89 -7.06
C THR A 96 21.00 1.90 -5.68
N ALA A 97 21.58 2.74 -4.83
CA ALA A 97 21.19 3.07 -3.47
C ALA A 97 19.69 3.42 -3.37
N GLY A 98 18.85 2.39 -3.30
CA GLY A 98 17.45 2.50 -2.92
C GLY A 98 17.41 2.81 -1.43
N VAL A 99 16.93 4.02 -1.10
CA VAL A 99 16.87 4.57 0.25
C VAL A 99 16.08 3.63 1.17
N ALA A 100 16.77 2.78 1.92
CA ALA A 100 16.16 2.00 2.98
C ALA A 100 15.64 2.97 4.04
N PHE A 101 14.33 3.19 4.07
CA PHE A 101 13.70 4.27 4.85
C PHE A 101 13.90 4.10 6.36
N ASN A 102 14.21 2.88 6.82
CA ASN A 102 14.85 2.65 8.11
C ASN A 102 15.49 1.25 8.10
N ALA A 103 16.77 1.15 7.73
CA ALA A 103 17.54 -0.05 8.07
C ALA A 103 17.84 -0.01 9.57
N THR A 104 16.87 -0.42 10.40
CA THR A 104 17.20 -0.80 11.77
C THR A 104 18.06 -2.04 11.65
N ASP A 105 19.34 -1.87 11.98
CA ASP A 105 20.30 -2.93 12.25
C ASP A 105 19.67 -3.95 13.19
N SER A 106 19.11 -5.00 12.60
CA SER A 106 18.71 -6.19 13.33
C SER A 106 19.40 -7.36 12.67
N THR A 107 20.62 -7.59 13.15
CA THR A 107 21.30 -8.88 13.24
C THR A 107 21.73 -9.52 11.92
N GLY A 108 23.05 -9.71 11.80
CA GLY A 108 23.67 -10.62 10.86
C GLY A 108 22.93 -11.96 10.81
N GLY A 109 22.42 -12.29 9.63
CA GLY A 109 21.74 -13.53 9.33
C GLY A 109 21.95 -13.81 7.84
N SER A 110 22.59 -14.93 7.56
CA SER A 110 23.05 -15.42 6.28
C SER A 110 22.16 -15.09 5.08
N ALA A 111 22.81 -14.76 3.96
CA ALA A 111 22.27 -14.85 2.61
C ALA A 111 21.88 -16.32 2.32
N ALA A 112 20.76 -16.76 2.88
CA ALA A 112 20.07 -17.96 2.49
C ALA A 112 19.10 -17.56 1.37
N SER A 113 19.08 -18.35 0.30
CA SER A 113 18.21 -18.27 -0.87
C SER A 113 16.72 -18.50 -0.56
N GLY A 114 16.23 -18.00 0.57
CA GLY A 114 14.83 -17.96 0.93
C GLY A 114 14.17 -16.70 0.39
N GLN A 115 12.93 -16.81 -0.08
CA GLN A 115 12.14 -15.67 -0.53
C GLN A 115 12.20 -14.53 0.50
N SER A 116 12.60 -13.33 0.06
CA SER A 116 12.61 -12.11 0.88
C SER A 116 11.23 -11.94 1.55
N HIS A 117 11.21 -12.00 2.88
CA HIS A 117 9.97 -11.85 3.64
C HIS A 117 9.50 -10.39 3.59
N ILE A 118 8.35 -10.15 2.97
CA ILE A 118 7.73 -8.82 2.91
C ILE A 118 6.95 -8.56 4.22
N PRO A 119 7.26 -7.49 4.97
CA PRO A 119 6.74 -7.26 6.33
C PRO A 119 5.32 -6.67 6.36
N TYR A 120 4.37 -7.26 5.64
CA TYR A 120 2.97 -6.79 5.64
C TYR A 120 2.33 -6.77 7.03
N ARG A 121 2.82 -7.61 7.95
CA ARG A 121 2.23 -7.83 9.28
C ARG A 121 2.53 -6.74 10.30
N ASP A 122 3.49 -5.86 10.02
CA ASP A 122 3.97 -4.85 10.97
C ASP A 122 2.93 -3.76 11.25
N SER A 123 1.96 -3.56 10.36
CA SER A 123 0.81 -2.69 10.61
C SER A 123 -0.50 -3.28 10.09
N LYS A 124 -1.62 -2.85 10.68
CA LYS A 124 -2.96 -3.21 10.16
C LYS A 124 -3.17 -2.65 8.75
N LEU A 125 -2.63 -1.46 8.46
CA LEU A 125 -2.73 -0.81 7.15
C LEU A 125 -2.10 -1.69 6.06
N THR A 126 -0.84 -2.08 6.24
CA THR A 126 -0.10 -2.93 5.29
C THR A 126 -0.68 -4.34 5.17
N ARG A 127 -1.30 -4.87 6.23
CA ARG A 127 -2.06 -6.13 6.16
C ARG A 127 -3.30 -6.01 5.27
N ILE A 128 -4.09 -4.97 5.46
CA ILE A 128 -5.31 -4.74 4.67
C ILE A 128 -4.95 -4.49 3.20
N LEU A 129 -3.86 -3.76 2.95
CA LEU A 129 -3.38 -3.41 1.61
C LEU A 129 -2.45 -4.44 0.97
N GLN A 130 -2.25 -5.60 1.58
CA GLN A 130 -1.35 -6.63 1.07
C GLN A 130 -1.67 -7.00 -0.38
N ASP A 131 -2.96 -7.23 -0.67
CA ASP A 131 -3.45 -7.57 -2.01
C ASP A 131 -3.30 -6.39 -3.00
N SER A 132 -3.36 -5.16 -2.50
CA SER A 132 -3.16 -3.95 -3.31
C SER A 132 -1.68 -3.72 -3.67
N LEU A 133 -0.75 -4.02 -2.76
CA LEU A 133 0.67 -3.65 -2.94
C LEU A 133 1.50 -4.73 -3.61
N GLY A 134 1.25 -6.01 -3.31
CA GLY A 134 1.99 -7.13 -3.92
C GLY A 134 1.10 -8.27 -4.42
N GLY A 135 -0.23 -8.07 -4.41
CA GLY A 135 -1.19 -9.00 -5.00
C GLY A 135 -1.45 -8.72 -6.47
N ASN A 136 -2.65 -9.07 -6.94
CA ASN A 136 -3.05 -8.93 -8.34
C ASN A 136 -3.80 -7.61 -8.65
N SER A 137 -3.81 -6.68 -7.70
CA SER A 137 -4.47 -5.38 -7.87
C SER A 137 -3.64 -4.44 -8.74
N ARG A 138 -4.32 -3.55 -9.48
CA ARG A 138 -3.68 -2.37 -10.05
C ARG A 138 -3.75 -1.24 -9.04
N THR A 139 -2.59 -0.75 -8.63
CA THR A 139 -2.49 0.26 -7.57
C THR A 139 -1.78 1.50 -8.09
N VAL A 140 -2.36 2.66 -7.78
CA VAL A 140 -1.79 3.98 -8.07
C VAL A 140 -1.61 4.70 -6.74
N MET A 141 -0.43 5.28 -6.55
CA MET A 141 -0.12 6.12 -5.40
C MET A 141 0.00 7.58 -5.87
N ILE A 142 -0.69 8.49 -5.19
CA ILE A 142 -0.58 9.93 -5.43
C ILE A 142 0.33 10.51 -4.36
N ALA A 143 1.46 11.09 -4.77
CA ALA A 143 2.42 11.71 -3.87
C ALA A 143 2.10 13.21 -3.68
N CYS A 144 1.48 13.54 -2.56
CA CYS A 144 1.20 14.93 -2.18
C CYS A 144 2.40 15.54 -1.45
N VAL A 145 3.33 16.13 -2.20
CA VAL A 145 4.57 16.71 -1.67
C VAL A 145 4.43 18.24 -1.53
N SER A 146 4.95 18.79 -0.44
CA SER A 146 5.01 20.24 -0.22
C SER A 146 6.04 20.90 -1.14
N PRO A 147 5.70 22.00 -1.83
CA PRO A 147 6.67 22.76 -2.63
C PRO A 147 7.54 23.71 -1.78
N ALA A 148 7.33 23.79 -0.46
CA ALA A 148 7.99 24.78 0.38
C ALA A 148 9.47 24.45 0.60
N ALA A 149 10.36 25.43 0.38
CA ALA A 149 11.81 25.29 0.56
C ALA A 149 12.21 24.73 1.95
N ALA A 150 11.48 25.10 3.00
CA ALA A 150 11.72 24.66 4.37
C ALA A 150 11.49 23.16 4.60
N ASP A 151 10.87 22.44 3.67
CA ASP A 151 10.61 21.01 3.77
C ASP A 151 11.70 20.14 3.08
N PHE A 152 12.66 20.76 2.38
CA PHE A 152 13.78 20.07 1.70
C PHE A 152 15.07 19.98 2.53
N ALA A 153 15.13 20.66 3.68
CA ALA A 153 16.33 20.79 4.52
C ALA A 153 16.40 19.74 5.64
#